data_AF-A0A2T4GXK1-F1
#
_entry.id   AF-A0A2T4GXK1-F1
#
_cell.length_a   1.000
_cell.length_b   1.000
_cell.length_c   1.000
_cell.angle_alpha   90.00
_cell.angle_beta   90.00
_cell.angle_gamma   90.00
#
_symmetry.space_group_name_H-M   'P 1'
#
loop_
_entity.id
_entity.type
_entity.pdbx_description
1 polymer ?
#
loop_
_entity_poly.entity_id
_entity_poly.type
_entity_poly.pdbx_seq_one_letter_code
_entity_poly.pdbx_strand_id
1 'polypeptide(L)'
;MKLSIISLWAIAVPVVYAYVAQHRLAPNTLAFDGKQHNNNPRCHLSPPVDPSRDGLVDSHQVFSWEKSIATMIDRLQSVVRLPTVCYNDMENFDEDERWEPFTKFADVLNNSYPNIHEYTTPDIINKFGLVYTLQGSDKDLQPILLTAHQDVVPVDQDTLDEWDYLFFGGYYDC
;
A
#
# COMPACT_ATOMS: atom_id res chain seq x y z
N MET A 1 75.84 -14.88 -12.79
CA MET A 1 76.43 -13.93 -13.76
C MET A 1 75.48 -12.73 -13.85
N LYS A 2 75.98 -11.55 -13.42
CA LYS A 2 75.56 -10.14 -13.65
C LYS A 2 74.07 -9.72 -13.72
N LEU A 3 73.79 -8.63 -12.99
CA LEU A 3 72.61 -7.74 -13.00
C LEU A 3 72.32 -7.09 -14.37
N SER A 4 71.05 -6.70 -14.59
CA SER A 4 70.63 -5.42 -15.22
C SER A 4 69.11 -5.21 -15.04
N ILE A 5 68.64 -4.43 -14.07
CA ILE A 5 68.22 -3.00 -14.12
C ILE A 5 66.98 -2.68 -15.01
N ILE A 6 65.82 -2.60 -14.34
CA ILE A 6 64.77 -1.56 -14.27
C ILE A 6 64.33 -0.80 -15.55
N SER A 7 63.01 -0.78 -15.81
CA SER A 7 62.24 0.47 -16.02
C SER A 7 60.75 0.26 -15.75
N LEU A 8 60.21 1.03 -14.80
CA LEU A 8 58.79 1.20 -14.54
C LEU A 8 58.14 1.91 -15.73
N TRP A 9 56.93 1.48 -16.13
CA TRP A 9 55.81 2.40 -16.36
C TRP A 9 54.50 1.71 -15.96
N ALA A 10 53.83 2.34 -15.01
CA ALA A 10 52.50 2.01 -14.54
C ALA A 10 51.46 2.46 -15.57
N ILE A 11 50.50 1.59 -15.89
CA ILE A 11 49.14 2.03 -16.25
C ILE A 11 48.17 1.07 -15.55
N ALA A 12 47.70 1.51 -14.39
CA ALA A 12 46.44 1.06 -13.82
C ALA A 12 45.32 1.88 -14.48
N VAL A 13 44.18 1.26 -14.79
CA VAL A 13 42.87 1.59 -14.22
C VAL A 13 41.84 0.56 -14.72
N PRO A 14 40.91 0.09 -13.86
CA PRO A 14 40.09 -1.09 -14.08
C PRO A 14 38.77 -0.79 -14.80
N VAL A 15 38.26 -1.83 -15.45
CA VAL A 15 36.89 -1.99 -15.93
C VAL A 15 35.91 -1.82 -14.75
N VAL A 16 35.09 -0.76 -14.77
CA VAL A 16 33.86 -0.67 -13.98
C VAL A 16 32.78 -0.11 -14.91
N TYR A 17 32.08 -1.02 -15.59
CA TYR A 17 30.83 -0.69 -16.28
C TYR A 17 29.70 -0.76 -15.24
N ALA A 18 29.63 0.26 -14.39
CA ALA A 18 28.44 0.57 -13.61
C ALA A 18 27.82 1.83 -14.21
N TYR A 19 27.05 1.63 -15.28
CA TYR A 19 26.20 2.68 -15.84
C TYR A 19 24.77 2.15 -15.81
N VAL A 20 23.86 3.01 -15.36
CA VAL A 20 22.42 2.81 -15.14
C VAL A 20 22.02 2.26 -13.75
N ALA A 21 22.32 3.02 -12.69
CA ALA A 21 21.49 3.03 -11.45
C ALA A 21 21.67 4.34 -10.65
N GLN A 22 21.73 5.51 -11.32
CA GLN A 22 22.03 6.77 -10.61
C GLN A 22 21.23 8.00 -11.04
N HIS A 23 20.04 7.83 -11.61
CA HIS A 23 19.13 8.94 -11.76
C HIS A 23 17.93 8.81 -10.82
N ARG A 24 17.92 9.74 -9.85
CA ARG A 24 16.87 10.11 -8.90
C ARG A 24 16.94 9.50 -7.50
N LEU A 25 17.95 9.88 -6.73
CA LEU A 25 17.74 10.33 -5.35
C LEU A 25 18.69 11.53 -5.12
N ALA A 26 18.10 12.71 -4.88
CA ALA A 26 18.84 13.94 -4.63
C ALA A 26 19.63 13.84 -3.30
N PRO A 27 20.86 14.39 -3.22
CA PRO A 27 21.62 14.41 -1.98
C PRO A 27 21.13 15.56 -1.11
N ASN A 28 20.10 15.32 -0.29
CA ASN A 28 19.76 16.22 0.81
C ASN A 28 20.40 15.71 2.10
N THR A 29 21.71 15.92 2.24
CA THR A 29 22.37 15.92 3.54
C THR A 29 21.97 17.20 4.28
N LEU A 30 20.85 17.17 4.98
CA LEU A 30 20.51 18.19 5.98
C LEU A 30 21.06 17.74 7.32
N ALA A 31 22.12 18.40 7.77
CA ALA A 31 22.59 18.32 9.15
C ALA A 31 21.47 18.86 10.06
N PHE A 32 20.95 18.00 10.94
CA PHE A 32 20.02 18.40 11.99
C PHE A 32 20.82 19.04 13.13
N ASP A 33 20.84 20.37 13.18
CA ASP A 33 21.21 21.11 14.39
C ASP A 33 19.94 21.37 15.21
N GLY A 34 19.92 20.81 16.41
CA GLY A 34 18.79 20.88 17.31
C GLY A 34 18.73 22.24 17.99
N LYS A 35 17.85 23.13 17.50
CA LYS A 35 17.02 24.11 18.24
C LYS A 35 16.68 25.29 17.33
N GLN A 36 15.48 25.31 16.74
CA GLN A 36 14.80 26.56 16.42
C GLN A 36 13.29 26.41 16.60
N HIS A 37 12.77 27.03 17.66
CA HIS A 37 11.36 27.38 17.79
C HIS A 37 11.06 28.49 16.79
N ASN A 38 10.26 28.21 15.78
CA ASN A 38 9.81 29.20 14.80
C ASN A 38 8.27 29.11 14.70
N ASN A 39 7.58 30.22 14.98
CA ASN A 39 6.12 30.36 15.03
C ASN A 39 5.44 30.33 13.65
N ASN A 40 5.93 29.48 12.74
CA ASN A 40 5.37 29.31 11.42
C ASN A 40 4.88 27.86 11.34
N PRO A 41 3.60 27.58 11.06
CA PRO A 41 3.07 26.22 10.99
C PRO A 41 3.64 25.54 9.73
N ARG A 42 4.90 25.13 9.82
CA ARG A 42 5.52 24.26 8.84
C ARG A 42 5.05 22.86 9.20
N CYS A 43 4.42 22.17 8.25
CA CYS A 43 4.21 20.73 8.36
C CYS A 43 5.59 20.08 8.55
N HIS A 44 5.95 19.78 9.79
CA HIS A 44 7.13 19.00 10.10
C HIS A 44 6.84 17.60 9.60
N LEU A 45 7.42 17.24 8.46
CA LEU A 45 7.41 15.86 8.02
C LEU A 45 8.09 15.03 9.09
N SER A 46 7.47 13.90 9.43
CA SER A 46 8.12 12.91 10.28
C SER A 46 9.48 12.53 9.68
N PRO A 47 10.51 12.29 10.51
CA PRO A 47 11.79 11.81 10.00
C PRO A 47 11.58 10.47 9.26
N PRO A 48 12.43 10.15 8.27
CA PRO A 48 12.40 8.86 7.60
C PRO A 48 12.46 7.72 8.62
N VAL A 49 11.54 6.77 8.50
CA VAL A 49 11.54 5.55 9.32
C VAL A 49 12.50 4.55 8.68
N ASP A 50 13.42 4.00 9.48
CA ASP A 50 14.31 2.91 9.08
C ASP A 50 13.68 1.56 9.50
N PRO A 51 13.12 0.79 8.57
CA PRO A 51 12.46 -0.48 8.89
C PRO A 51 13.47 -1.62 9.15
N SER A 52 14.78 -1.44 8.93
CA SER A 52 15.75 -2.54 9.02
C SER A 52 15.86 -3.21 10.41
N ARG A 53 15.25 -2.61 11.44
CA ARG A 53 15.33 -3.05 12.84
C ARG A 53 13.96 -3.28 13.48
N ASP A 54 12.88 -3.30 12.71
CA ASP A 54 11.53 -3.51 13.24
C ASP A 54 11.22 -5.00 13.54
N GLY A 55 12.07 -5.92 13.07
CA GLY A 55 11.88 -7.36 13.25
C GLY A 55 10.82 -7.97 12.32
N LEU A 56 10.29 -7.17 11.38
CA LEU A 56 9.40 -7.62 10.32
C LEU A 56 10.22 -8.20 9.16
N VAL A 57 9.58 -9.06 8.38
CA VAL A 57 10.19 -9.61 7.16
C VAL A 57 10.23 -8.51 6.11
N ASP A 58 11.31 -8.47 5.32
CA ASP A 58 11.44 -7.54 4.21
C ASP A 58 10.20 -7.61 3.29
N SER A 59 9.60 -6.45 3.03
CA SER A 59 8.35 -6.38 2.28
C SER A 59 8.51 -6.87 0.84
N HIS A 60 9.65 -6.62 0.18
CA HIS A 60 9.90 -7.13 -1.16
C HIS A 60 9.96 -8.65 -1.17
N GLN A 61 10.51 -9.27 -0.12
CA GLN A 61 10.47 -10.72 0.04
C GLN A 61 9.05 -11.23 0.26
N VAL A 62 8.28 -10.65 1.19
CA VAL A 62 6.90 -11.10 1.48
C VAL A 62 6.00 -11.00 0.25
N PHE A 63 6.06 -9.88 -0.47
CA PHE A 63 5.18 -9.61 -1.62
C PHE A 63 5.67 -10.24 -2.92
N SER A 64 6.88 -10.80 -2.98
CA SER A 64 7.35 -11.56 -4.15
C SER A 64 6.99 -13.05 -4.10
N TRP A 65 6.45 -13.54 -2.99
CA TRP A 65 6.04 -14.95 -2.90
C TRP A 65 4.79 -15.21 -3.72
N GLU A 66 4.81 -16.30 -4.48
CA GLU A 66 3.68 -16.75 -5.30
C GLU A 66 2.38 -16.84 -4.48
N LYS A 67 2.46 -17.41 -3.27
CA LYS A 67 1.32 -17.49 -2.36
C LYS A 67 0.78 -16.11 -1.97
N SER A 68 1.66 -15.15 -1.71
CA SER A 68 1.26 -13.78 -1.34
C SER A 68 0.57 -13.09 -2.50
N ILE A 69 1.14 -13.16 -3.70
CA ILE A 69 0.54 -12.64 -4.93
C ILE A 69 -0.84 -13.27 -5.16
N ALA A 70 -0.93 -14.61 -5.14
CA ALA A 70 -2.19 -15.32 -5.33
C ALA A 70 -3.25 -14.92 -4.29
N THR A 71 -2.85 -14.75 -3.02
CA THR A 71 -3.75 -14.31 -1.95
C THR A 71 -4.23 -12.88 -2.17
N MET A 72 -3.36 -11.96 -2.61
CA MET A 72 -3.74 -10.58 -2.90
C MET A 72 -4.70 -10.50 -4.08
N ILE A 73 -4.44 -11.28 -5.14
CA ILE A 73 -5.34 -11.39 -6.31
C ILE A 73 -6.70 -11.89 -5.85
N ASP A 74 -6.76 -13.01 -5.13
CA ASP A 74 -8.03 -13.61 -4.68
C ASP A 74 -8.86 -12.63 -3.82
N ARG A 75 -8.22 -11.96 -2.86
CA ARG A 75 -8.87 -10.96 -2.01
C ARG A 75 -9.38 -9.77 -2.79
N LEU A 76 -8.58 -9.22 -3.71
CA LEU A 76 -8.97 -8.06 -4.51
C LEU A 76 -10.09 -8.42 -5.50
N GLN A 77 -9.97 -9.56 -6.19
CA GLN A 77 -11.00 -10.03 -7.10
C GLN A 77 -12.34 -10.26 -6.39
N SER A 78 -12.31 -10.80 -5.17
CA SER A 78 -13.51 -11.07 -4.38
C SER A 78 -14.31 -9.80 -4.08
N VAL A 79 -13.63 -8.68 -3.81
CA VAL A 79 -14.31 -7.39 -3.59
C VAL A 79 -14.68 -6.67 -4.89
N VAL A 80 -13.83 -6.75 -5.93
CA VAL A 80 -14.11 -6.14 -7.25
C VAL A 80 -15.35 -6.75 -7.91
N ARG A 81 -15.65 -8.03 -7.65
CA ARG A 81 -16.85 -8.69 -8.19
C ARG A 81 -18.15 -8.24 -7.52
N LEU A 82 -18.07 -7.48 -6.43
CA LEU A 82 -19.23 -6.92 -5.75
C LEU A 82 -19.50 -5.51 -6.28
N PRO A 83 -20.66 -5.26 -6.91
CA PRO A 83 -20.97 -3.96 -7.48
C PRO A 83 -21.41 -2.97 -6.39
N THR A 84 -20.47 -2.48 -5.57
CA THR A 84 -20.70 -1.46 -4.53
C THR A 84 -20.88 -0.06 -5.13
N VAL A 85 -21.78 0.06 -6.10
CA VAL A 85 -22.02 1.29 -6.85
C VAL A 85 -22.94 2.23 -6.09
N CYS A 86 -22.51 3.47 -5.89
CA CYS A 86 -23.35 4.53 -5.34
C CYS A 86 -24.00 5.37 -6.47
N TYR A 87 -25.33 5.51 -6.44
CA TYR A 87 -26.09 6.36 -7.35
C TYR A 87 -26.64 7.60 -6.63
N ASN A 88 -26.94 8.65 -7.39
CA ASN A 88 -27.52 9.89 -6.84
C ASN A 88 -28.97 9.73 -6.37
N ASP A 89 -29.66 8.68 -6.83
CA ASP A 89 -31.09 8.39 -6.57
C ASP A 89 -31.28 7.15 -5.69
N MET A 90 -30.28 6.79 -4.88
CA MET A 90 -30.43 5.70 -3.91
C MET A 90 -31.39 6.11 -2.80
N GLU A 91 -32.33 5.21 -2.50
CA GLU A 91 -33.27 5.39 -1.38
C GLU A 91 -32.62 4.90 -0.07
N ASN A 92 -33.39 4.93 1.03
CA ASN A 92 -32.90 4.52 2.34
C ASN A 92 -32.34 3.09 2.34
N PHE A 93 -31.42 2.82 3.27
CA PHE A 93 -30.70 1.53 3.35
C PHE A 93 -31.58 0.28 3.53
N ASP A 94 -32.82 0.43 4.01
CA ASP A 94 -33.78 -0.66 4.23
C ASP A 94 -34.79 -0.83 3.09
N GLU A 95 -34.80 0.10 2.13
CA GLU A 95 -35.80 0.19 1.07
C GLU A 95 -35.21 -0.09 -0.32
N ASP A 96 -33.89 0.03 -0.47
CA ASP A 96 -33.18 -0.10 -1.74
C ASP A 96 -32.24 -1.31 -1.76
N GLU A 97 -32.57 -2.29 -2.61
CA GLU A 97 -31.77 -3.51 -2.79
C GLU A 97 -30.37 -3.23 -3.35
N ARG A 98 -30.13 -2.05 -3.95
CA ARG A 98 -28.81 -1.64 -4.46
C ARG A 98 -27.77 -1.50 -3.34
N TRP A 99 -28.17 -1.47 -2.07
CA TRP A 99 -27.25 -1.51 -0.92
C TRP A 99 -26.77 -2.92 -0.55
N GLU A 100 -27.40 -3.98 -1.06
CA GLU A 100 -27.07 -5.37 -0.71
C GLU A 100 -25.58 -5.75 -0.94
N PRO A 101 -24.90 -5.27 -2.01
CA PRO A 101 -23.47 -5.53 -2.22
C PRO A 101 -22.58 -5.06 -1.06
N PHE A 102 -22.96 -4.02 -0.32
CA PHE A 102 -22.18 -3.52 0.82
C PHE A 102 -22.23 -4.48 2.01
N THR A 103 -23.35 -5.18 2.22
CA THR A 103 -23.44 -6.25 3.22
C THR A 103 -22.49 -7.40 2.84
N LYS A 104 -22.55 -7.85 1.59
CA LYS A 104 -21.65 -8.89 1.07
C LYS A 104 -20.17 -8.48 1.15
N PHE A 105 -19.88 -7.20 0.95
CA PHE A 105 -18.52 -6.68 1.06
C PHE A 105 -17.97 -6.86 2.47
N ALA A 106 -18.77 -6.56 3.50
CA ALA A 106 -18.40 -6.80 4.90
C ALA A 106 -18.13 -8.29 5.16
N ASP A 107 -18.97 -9.19 4.62
CA ASP A 107 -18.77 -10.65 4.75
C ASP A 107 -17.47 -11.11 4.07
N VAL A 108 -17.15 -10.59 2.87
CA VAL A 108 -15.90 -10.89 2.18
C VAL A 108 -14.70 -10.43 3.00
N LEU A 109 -14.75 -9.25 3.61
CA LEU A 109 -13.68 -8.79 4.51
C LEU A 109 -13.55 -9.67 5.75
N ASN A 110 -14.67 -10.10 6.34
CA ASN A 110 -14.69 -11.02 7.48
C ASN A 110 -13.95 -12.33 7.17
N ASN A 111 -14.28 -12.94 6.04
CA ASN A 111 -13.70 -14.21 5.62
C ASN A 111 -12.26 -14.09 5.11
N SER A 112 -11.93 -12.97 4.47
CA SER A 112 -10.62 -12.75 3.85
C SER A 112 -9.51 -12.45 4.85
N TYR A 113 -9.83 -11.85 5.99
CA TYR A 113 -8.85 -11.33 6.96
C TYR A 113 -9.05 -11.87 8.38
N PRO A 114 -9.01 -13.20 8.60
CA PRO A 114 -9.36 -13.81 9.88
C PRO A 114 -8.54 -13.25 11.05
N ASN A 115 -7.25 -12.94 10.84
CA ASN A 115 -6.41 -12.37 11.89
C ASN A 115 -6.90 -11.00 12.36
N ILE A 116 -7.41 -10.14 11.46
CA ILE A 116 -7.95 -8.84 11.88
C ILE A 116 -9.16 -9.04 12.78
N HIS A 117 -10.05 -9.98 12.44
CA HIS A 117 -11.25 -10.30 13.22
C HIS A 117 -10.97 -11.14 14.47
N GLU A 118 -9.78 -11.75 14.58
CA GLU A 118 -9.29 -12.38 15.80
C GLU A 118 -8.85 -11.34 16.83
N TYR A 119 -8.13 -10.29 16.40
CA TYR A 119 -7.58 -9.26 17.28
C TYR A 119 -8.50 -8.06 17.48
N THR A 120 -9.53 -7.91 16.65
CA THR A 120 -10.44 -6.77 16.68
C THR A 120 -11.87 -7.23 16.49
N THR A 121 -12.83 -6.49 17.04
CA THR A 121 -14.24 -6.63 16.72
C THR A 121 -14.66 -5.35 16.00
N PRO A 122 -15.17 -5.43 14.75
CA PRO A 122 -15.57 -4.23 14.03
C PRO A 122 -16.76 -3.55 14.70
N ASP A 123 -16.63 -2.25 14.94
CA ASP A 123 -17.77 -1.39 15.25
C ASP A 123 -18.49 -1.04 13.94
N ILE A 124 -19.76 -1.41 13.84
CA ILE A 124 -20.58 -1.10 12.68
C ILE A 124 -21.26 0.25 12.92
N ILE A 125 -20.90 1.24 12.09
CA ILE A 125 -21.47 2.58 12.11
C ILE A 125 -22.58 2.68 11.07
N ASN A 126 -23.76 3.14 11.52
CA ASN A 126 -25.00 3.11 10.76
C ASN A 126 -25.37 1.68 10.33
N LYS A 127 -24.98 1.27 9.12
CA LYS A 127 -25.27 -0.06 8.56
C LYS A 127 -24.08 -0.70 7.84
N PHE A 128 -23.26 0.11 7.16
CA PHE A 128 -22.15 -0.36 6.31
C PHE A 128 -20.78 0.22 6.70
N GLY A 129 -20.73 1.20 7.61
CA GLY A 129 -19.46 1.77 8.08
C GLY A 129 -18.74 0.76 8.95
N LEU A 130 -17.52 0.37 8.58
CA LEU A 130 -16.71 -0.59 9.33
C LEU A 130 -15.55 0.12 10.01
N VAL A 131 -15.51 0.08 11.34
CA VAL A 131 -14.40 0.65 12.13
C VAL A 131 -13.71 -0.47 12.89
N TYR A 132 -12.44 -0.69 12.57
CA TYR A 132 -11.60 -1.69 13.23
C TYR A 132 -10.64 -0.99 14.18
N THR A 133 -10.70 -1.33 15.46
CA THR A 133 -9.79 -0.77 16.46
C THR A 133 -8.78 -1.82 16.90
N LEU A 134 -7.54 -1.69 16.45
CA LEU A 134 -6.41 -2.49 16.95
C LEU A 134 -5.71 -1.74 18.09
N GLN A 135 -5.77 -2.30 19.30
CA GLN A 135 -5.13 -1.69 20.46
C GLN A 135 -3.61 -1.88 20.39
N GLY A 136 -2.89 -0.76 20.41
CA GLY A 136 -1.42 -0.75 20.48
C GLY A 136 -0.91 -1.33 21.79
N SER A 137 0.30 -1.88 21.77
CA SER A 137 0.98 -2.38 22.98
C SER A 137 1.41 -1.24 23.92
N ASP A 138 1.66 -0.05 23.38
CA ASP A 138 1.98 1.16 24.13
C ASP A 138 0.81 2.15 24.03
N LYS A 139 0.21 2.48 25.18
CA LYS A 139 -0.97 3.35 25.29
C LYS A 139 -0.62 4.84 25.32
N ASP A 140 0.65 5.19 25.48
CA ASP A 140 1.10 6.58 25.53
C ASP A 140 1.36 7.15 24.12
N LEU A 141 1.43 6.28 23.11
CA LEU A 141 1.55 6.66 21.71
C LEU A 141 0.23 7.23 21.16
N GLN A 142 0.35 8.19 20.25
CA GLN A 142 -0.81 8.75 19.53
C GLN A 142 -1.38 7.69 18.56
N PRO A 143 -2.73 7.59 18.46
CA PRO A 143 -3.35 6.67 17.52
C PRO A 143 -3.11 7.10 16.07
N ILE A 144 -3.10 6.11 15.17
CA ILE A 144 -3.10 6.33 13.72
C ILE A 144 -4.47 5.93 13.19
N LEU A 145 -5.07 6.79 12.35
CA LEU A 145 -6.30 6.50 11.65
C LEU A 145 -5.99 6.21 10.18
N LEU A 146 -6.37 5.02 9.72
CA LEU A 146 -6.36 4.65 8.31
C LEU A 146 -7.80 4.59 7.81
N THR A 147 -8.06 5.23 6.67
CA THR A 147 -9.39 5.32 6.09
C THR A 147 -9.37 4.84 4.64
N ALA A 148 -10.40 4.11 4.25
CA ALA A 148 -10.70 3.75 2.87
C ALA A 148 -12.22 3.84 2.66
N HIS A 149 -12.64 3.96 1.41
CA HIS A 149 -14.05 3.89 1.03
C HIS A 149 -14.34 2.54 0.35
N GLN A 150 -15.60 2.12 0.38
CA GLN A 150 -16.05 0.81 -0.13
C GLN A 150 -16.79 0.95 -1.47
N ASP A 151 -17.28 2.14 -1.76
CA ASP A 151 -18.10 2.43 -2.93
C ASP A 151 -17.27 2.75 -4.16
N VAL A 152 -17.89 2.52 -5.31
CA VAL A 152 -17.37 2.90 -6.62
C VAL A 152 -18.41 3.68 -7.40
N VAL A 153 -17.95 4.35 -8.45
CA VAL A 153 -18.82 5.09 -9.36
C VAL A 153 -19.51 4.16 -10.37
N PRO A 154 -20.68 4.53 -10.91
CA PRO A 154 -21.29 3.81 -12.03
C PRO A 154 -20.39 3.82 -13.27
N VAL A 155 -20.44 2.74 -14.05
CA VAL A 155 -19.80 2.68 -15.37
C VAL A 155 -20.70 3.38 -16.38
N ASP A 156 -20.10 4.19 -17.25
CA ASP A 156 -20.82 4.82 -18.36
C ASP A 156 -21.18 3.77 -19.42
N GLN A 157 -22.47 3.65 -19.73
CA GLN A 157 -22.97 2.66 -20.68
C GLN A 157 -22.43 2.88 -22.10
N ASP A 158 -22.11 4.13 -22.44
CA ASP A 158 -21.58 4.48 -23.76
C ASP A 158 -20.11 4.05 -23.94
N THR A 159 -19.45 3.61 -22.85
CA THR A 159 -18.05 3.16 -22.87
C THR A 159 -17.89 1.64 -22.87
N LEU A 160 -18.98 0.87 -22.84
CA LEU A 160 -18.92 -0.58 -22.60
C LEU A 160 -18.09 -1.35 -23.65
N ASP A 161 -18.04 -0.87 -24.88
CA ASP A 161 -17.24 -1.45 -25.97
C ASP A 161 -15.76 -1.05 -25.93
N GLU A 162 -15.39 -0.07 -25.10
CA GLU A 162 -14.00 0.35 -24.86
C GLU A 162 -13.29 -0.52 -23.81
N TRP A 163 -14.03 -1.34 -23.06
CA TRP A 163 -13.46 -2.21 -22.03
C TRP A 163 -12.98 -3.55 -22.60
N ASP A 164 -11.69 -3.85 -22.47
CA ASP A 164 -11.13 -5.17 -22.83
C ASP A 164 -11.69 -6.30 -21.93
N TYR A 165 -12.07 -5.97 -20.69
CA TYR A 165 -12.60 -6.90 -19.69
C TYR A 165 -13.79 -6.31 -18.94
N LEU A 166 -14.69 -7.17 -18.46
CA LEU A 166 -15.83 -6.75 -17.65
C LEU A 166 -15.39 -6.04 -16.36
N PHE A 167 -15.95 -4.86 -16.10
CA PHE A 167 -15.64 -4.00 -14.95
C PHE A 167 -15.74 -4.70 -13.58
N PHE A 168 -16.74 -5.56 -13.38
CA PHE A 168 -16.88 -6.40 -12.17
C PHE A 168 -16.48 -7.87 -12.39
N GLY A 169 -15.70 -8.18 -13.44
CA GLY A 169 -15.17 -9.53 -13.67
C GLY A 169 -14.03 -9.89 -12.72
N GLY A 170 -13.31 -8.87 -12.21
CA GLY A 170 -12.08 -9.07 -11.44
C GLY A 170 -11.04 -9.80 -12.27
N TYR A 171 -10.81 -9.40 -13.52
CA TYR A 171 -9.78 -10.01 -14.36
C TYR A 171 -8.39 -9.61 -13.85
N TYR A 172 -7.46 -10.56 -13.83
CA TYR A 172 -6.06 -10.32 -13.50
C TYR A 172 -5.24 -10.62 -14.76
N ASP A 173 -4.61 -9.57 -15.30
CA ASP A 173 -3.70 -9.66 -16.44
C ASP A 173 -2.25 -9.72 -15.91
N CYS A 174 -1.49 -10.74 -16.33
CA CYS A 174 -0.22 -11.15 -15.72
C CYS A 174 0.96 -11.11 -16.68
#